data_AF-G5AES2-F1
#
_entry.id   AF-G5AES2-F1
#
_cell.length_a   1.000
_cell.length_b   1.000
_cell.length_c   1.000
_cell.angle_alpha   90.00
_cell.angle_beta   90.00
_cell.angle_gamma   90.00
#
_symmetry.space_group_name_H-M   'P 1'
#
loop_
_entity.id
_entity.type
_entity.pdbx_description
1 polymer ?
#
loop_
_entity_poly.entity_id
_entity_poly.type
_entity_poly.pdbx_seq_one_letter_code
_entity_poly.pdbx_strand_id
1 'polypeptide(L)'
;MSRVHQTEKLNWHRPSPTGGPCAMEILVTWLQSNYPAFARAAKSHQGHKLLLKLLRKMESSGHSGYTTDKIRSQINNLKCHATGQYSIRSLSSYNMRLREIFAQEQTSASGSSCEHLEQNDVSSSDSEAPEQSEDGGNGQERDGIHAHSMGESSQGGLSTTKMADRACIKLEPLGTRQNPIELDRDNDEQAENPQMRRQRAPPSSPSEVALIASILSERYNLKERGVPQAEIDKYLPLP
;
A
#
# COMPACT_ATOMS: atom_id res chain seq x y z
N MET A 1 36.61 4.32 9.16
CA MET A 1 35.83 3.37 8.34
C MET A 1 34.36 3.78 8.40
N SER A 2 33.90 4.63 7.48
CA SER A 2 32.51 5.08 7.44
C SER A 2 31.66 4.02 6.74
N ARG A 3 30.79 3.32 7.50
CA ARG A 3 29.74 2.50 6.89
C ARG A 3 28.79 3.43 6.17
N VAL A 4 28.89 3.46 4.85
CA VAL A 4 27.84 3.98 3.98
C VAL A 4 26.61 3.10 4.26
N HIS A 5 25.66 3.62 5.04
CA HIS A 5 24.36 3.00 5.18
C HIS A 5 23.67 3.06 3.82
N GLN A 6 23.89 2.05 2.98
CA GLN A 6 22.95 1.76 1.91
C GLN A 6 21.59 1.67 2.59
N THR A 7 20.67 2.54 2.19
CA THR A 7 19.28 2.45 2.61
C THR A 7 18.71 1.18 1.99
N GLU A 8 18.96 0.05 2.65
CA GLU A 8 18.43 -1.24 2.23
C GLU A 8 16.92 -1.08 2.08
N LYS A 9 16.45 -1.38 0.86
CA LYS A 9 15.04 -1.32 0.52
C LYS A 9 14.30 -2.24 1.50
N LEU A 10 13.41 -1.68 2.30
CA LEU A 10 12.72 -2.45 3.35
C LEU A 10 11.96 -3.61 2.71
N ASN A 11 12.32 -4.82 3.11
CA ASN A 11 11.70 -6.03 2.62
C ASN A 11 10.76 -6.60 3.69
N TRP A 12 9.47 -6.35 3.51
CA TRP A 12 8.41 -6.80 4.42
C TRP A 12 8.31 -8.33 4.56
N HIS A 13 8.76 -9.08 3.54
CA HIS A 13 8.69 -10.54 3.52
C HIS A 13 10.01 -11.20 3.91
N ARG A 14 11.06 -10.42 4.23
CA ARG A 14 12.34 -10.98 4.67
C ARG A 14 12.13 -11.75 5.97
N PRO A 15 12.61 -13.01 6.07
CA PRO A 15 12.60 -13.75 7.32
C PRO A 15 13.32 -12.96 8.43
N SER A 16 12.85 -13.11 9.66
CA SER A 16 13.56 -12.51 10.79
C SER A 16 14.97 -13.12 10.93
N PRO A 17 15.99 -12.33 11.25
CA PRO A 17 17.32 -12.83 11.59
C PRO A 17 17.31 -13.83 12.77
N THR A 18 16.27 -13.76 13.61
CA THR A 18 16.10 -14.60 14.80
C THR A 18 15.29 -15.88 14.55
N GLY A 19 14.91 -16.16 13.29
CA GLY A 19 14.04 -17.29 12.94
C GLY A 19 12.56 -17.08 13.22
N GLY A 20 12.16 -15.89 13.65
CA GLY A 20 10.76 -15.50 13.90
C GLY A 20 9.98 -15.05 12.64
N PRO A 21 8.73 -14.59 12.82
CA PRO A 21 7.88 -14.12 11.72
C PRO A 21 8.50 -12.93 10.98
N CYS A 22 8.24 -12.85 9.67
CA CYS A 22 8.63 -11.69 8.88
C CYS A 22 7.82 -10.44 9.29
N ALA A 23 8.30 -9.26 8.92
CA ALA A 23 7.65 -8.00 9.28
C ALA A 23 6.19 -7.93 8.79
N MET A 24 5.90 -8.50 7.61
CA MET A 24 4.54 -8.60 7.08
C MET A 24 3.63 -9.46 7.97
N GLU A 25 4.09 -10.62 8.42
CA GLU A 25 3.29 -11.48 9.31
C GLU A 25 3.02 -10.76 10.64
N ILE A 26 4.03 -10.12 11.24
CA ILE A 26 3.85 -9.32 12.46
C ILE A 26 2.80 -8.22 12.26
N LEU A 27 2.86 -7.51 11.12
CA LEU A 27 1.92 -6.46 10.77
C LEU A 27 0.48 -7.00 10.65
N VAL A 28 0.29 -8.07 9.87
CA VAL A 28 -1.04 -8.66 9.64
C VAL A 28 -1.62 -9.23 10.94
N THR A 29 -0.84 -10.00 11.71
CA THR A 29 -1.28 -10.51 13.02
C THR A 29 -1.66 -9.39 13.97
N TRP A 30 -0.89 -8.29 14.00
CA TRP A 30 -1.24 -7.14 14.84
C TRP A 30 -2.54 -6.48 14.40
N LEU A 31 -2.75 -6.31 13.09
CA LEU A 31 -3.96 -5.71 12.54
C LEU A 31 -5.22 -6.50 12.92
N GLN A 32 -5.19 -7.83 12.93
CA GLN A 32 -6.33 -8.68 13.30
C GLN A 32 -6.96 -8.28 14.65
N SER A 33 -6.14 -7.93 15.65
CA SER A 33 -6.65 -7.58 16.98
C SER A 33 -6.73 -6.08 17.25
N ASN A 34 -6.06 -5.24 16.46
CA ASN A 34 -5.89 -3.82 16.77
C ASN A 34 -6.49 -2.88 15.72
N TYR A 35 -6.89 -3.38 14.55
CA TYR A 35 -7.33 -2.53 13.45
C TYR A 35 -8.54 -1.65 13.79
N PRO A 36 -9.61 -2.12 14.46
CA PRO A 36 -10.75 -1.26 14.78
C PRO A 36 -10.36 -0.06 15.66
N ALA A 37 -9.51 -0.27 16.67
CA ALA A 37 -9.01 0.78 17.53
C ALA A 37 -8.08 1.74 16.75
N PHE A 38 -7.22 1.19 15.90
CA PHE A 38 -6.34 1.97 15.04
C PHE A 38 -7.11 2.82 14.03
N ALA A 39 -8.11 2.27 13.34
CA ALA A 39 -8.91 2.94 12.33
C ALA A 39 -9.62 4.17 12.93
N ARG A 40 -10.24 4.03 14.11
CA ARG A 40 -10.86 5.15 14.83
C ARG A 40 -9.86 6.22 15.28
N ALA A 41 -8.63 5.82 15.56
CA ALA A 41 -7.59 6.71 16.08
C ALA A 41 -6.55 7.13 15.04
N ALA A 42 -6.71 6.80 13.75
CA ALA A 42 -5.62 6.83 12.76
C ALA A 42 -4.99 8.22 12.57
N LYS A 43 -5.81 9.28 12.71
CA LYS A 43 -5.42 10.69 12.59
C LYS A 43 -5.01 11.33 13.93
N SER A 44 -5.13 10.61 15.04
CA SER A 44 -4.86 11.14 16.38
C SER A 44 -3.52 10.67 16.93
N HIS A 45 -3.10 11.32 18.03
CA HIS A 45 -1.92 10.90 18.79
C HIS A 45 -2.04 9.45 19.30
N GLN A 46 -3.27 8.96 19.53
CA GLN A 46 -3.49 7.56 19.94
C GLN A 46 -3.17 6.58 18.80
N GLY A 47 -3.49 6.93 17.55
CA GLY A 47 -3.08 6.13 16.39
C GLY A 47 -1.56 6.05 16.26
N HIS A 48 -0.86 7.17 16.47
CA HIS A 48 0.60 7.18 16.49
C HIS A 48 1.18 6.31 17.63
N LYS A 49 0.60 6.37 18.84
CA LYS A 49 0.97 5.49 19.97
C LYS A 49 0.80 4.00 19.64
N LEU A 50 -0.27 3.64 18.95
CA LEU A 50 -0.50 2.26 18.49
C LEU A 50 0.58 1.81 17.49
N LEU A 51 0.95 2.68 16.54
CA LEU A 51 2.04 2.41 15.60
C LEU A 51 3.40 2.27 16.29
N LEU A 52 3.68 3.06 17.33
CA LEU A 52 4.91 2.93 18.13
C LEU A 52 4.97 1.60 18.90
N LYS A 53 3.83 1.09 19.38
CA LYS A 53 3.77 -0.25 20.00
C LYS A 53 4.08 -1.33 18.97
N LEU A 54 3.53 -1.21 17.76
CA LEU A 54 3.81 -2.14 16.67
C LEU A 54 5.29 -2.07 16.23
N LEU A 55 5.85 -0.86 16.10
CA LEU A 55 7.26 -0.67 15.75
C LEU A 55 8.17 -1.38 16.74
N ARG A 56 7.97 -1.19 18.05
CA ARG A 56 8.73 -1.89 19.09
C ARG A 56 8.59 -3.41 18.99
N LYS A 57 7.41 -3.93 18.62
CA LYS A 57 7.21 -5.38 18.41
C LYS A 57 8.02 -5.89 17.21
N MET A 58 8.08 -5.13 16.12
CA MET A 58 8.91 -5.45 14.96
C MET A 58 10.41 -5.42 15.30
N GLU A 59 10.87 -4.39 16.01
CA GLU A 59 12.26 -4.27 16.46
C GLU A 59 12.67 -5.41 17.39
N SER A 60 11.81 -5.77 18.34
CA SER A 60 12.03 -6.92 19.24
C SER A 60 12.11 -8.25 18.49
N SER A 61 11.56 -8.31 17.27
CA SER A 61 11.63 -9.48 16.39
C SER A 61 12.82 -9.40 15.42
N GLY A 62 13.75 -8.48 15.61
CA GLY A 62 14.96 -8.31 14.78
C GLY A 62 14.75 -7.50 13.50
N HIS A 63 13.61 -6.83 13.34
CA HIS A 63 13.34 -6.00 12.16
C HIS A 63 13.63 -4.53 12.45
N SER A 64 14.80 -4.05 12.00
CA SER A 64 15.24 -2.66 12.15
C SER A 64 14.97 -1.79 10.90
N GLY A 65 14.97 -0.47 11.06
CA GLY A 65 14.87 0.48 9.93
C GLY A 65 13.44 0.80 9.47
N TYR A 66 12.44 0.27 10.17
CA TYR A 66 11.05 0.65 10.00
C TYR A 66 10.76 1.96 10.75
N THR A 67 9.86 2.77 10.20
CA THR A 67 9.34 3.98 10.86
C THR A 67 7.83 3.89 10.94
N THR A 68 7.21 4.67 11.83
CA THR A 68 5.75 4.73 11.94
C THR A 68 5.09 5.13 10.61
N ASP A 69 5.73 5.98 9.82
CA ASP A 69 5.19 6.42 8.52
C ASP A 69 5.25 5.31 7.47
N LYS A 70 6.32 4.52 7.45
CA LYS A 70 6.45 3.35 6.58
C LYS A 70 5.41 2.29 6.94
N ILE A 71 5.18 2.06 8.24
CA ILE A 71 4.12 1.15 8.71
C ILE A 71 2.75 1.67 8.29
N ARG A 72 2.46 2.96 8.49
CA ARG A 72 1.19 3.57 8.07
C ARG A 72 0.97 3.47 6.55
N SER A 73 1.99 3.80 5.76
CA SER A 73 1.96 3.67 4.30
C SER A 73 1.67 2.22 3.89
N GLN A 74 2.32 1.25 4.56
CA GLN A 74 2.07 -0.15 4.28
C GLN A 74 0.65 -0.59 4.65
N ILE A 75 0.10 -0.14 5.78
CA ILE A 75 -1.31 -0.41 6.15
C ILE A 75 -2.26 0.12 5.07
N ASN A 76 -2.03 1.33 4.56
CA ASN A 76 -2.84 1.88 3.48
C ASN A 76 -2.71 1.04 2.21
N ASN A 77 -1.50 0.57 1.85
CA ASN A 77 -1.32 -0.31 0.71
C ASN A 77 -2.07 -1.64 0.87
N LEU A 78 -2.02 -2.23 2.07
CA LEU A 78 -2.77 -3.44 2.39
C LEU A 78 -4.28 -3.22 2.31
N LYS A 79 -4.77 -2.05 2.72
CA LYS A 79 -6.19 -1.69 2.62
C LYS A 79 -6.62 -1.60 1.16
N CYS A 80 -5.88 -0.85 0.33
CA CYS A 80 -6.15 -0.75 -1.12
C CYS A 80 -6.14 -2.11 -1.80
N HIS A 81 -5.19 -2.97 -1.43
CA HIS A 81 -5.13 -4.35 -1.91
C HIS A 81 -6.37 -5.16 -1.52
N ALA A 82 -6.76 -5.10 -0.26
CA ALA A 82 -7.90 -5.86 0.26
C ALA A 82 -9.25 -5.41 -0.33
N THR A 83 -9.38 -4.13 -0.67
CA THR A 83 -10.58 -3.59 -1.33
C THR A 83 -10.59 -3.80 -2.84
N GLY A 84 -9.56 -4.45 -3.40
CA GLY A 84 -9.50 -4.78 -4.83
C GLY A 84 -9.08 -3.62 -5.73
N GLN A 85 -8.52 -2.54 -5.18
CA GLN A 85 -8.02 -1.42 -5.99
C GLN A 85 -6.81 -1.81 -6.84
N TYR A 86 -6.03 -2.81 -6.38
CA TYR A 86 -4.98 -3.47 -7.16
C TYR A 86 -4.62 -4.81 -6.50
N SER A 87 -4.02 -5.71 -7.27
CA SER A 87 -3.57 -7.03 -6.79
C SER A 87 -2.05 -7.11 -6.72
N ILE A 88 -1.52 -7.50 -5.57
CA ILE A 88 -0.10 -7.75 -5.34
C ILE A 88 0.06 -9.25 -5.08
N ARG A 89 0.72 -9.93 -6.01
CA ARG A 89 0.91 -11.39 -5.95
C ARG A 89 1.57 -11.87 -4.65
N SER A 90 2.52 -11.11 -4.09
CA SER A 90 3.20 -11.45 -2.83
C SER A 90 2.30 -11.39 -1.58
N LEU A 91 1.12 -10.77 -1.69
CA LEU A 91 0.14 -10.69 -0.59
C LEU A 91 -0.92 -11.80 -0.64
N SER A 92 -0.89 -12.65 -1.66
CA SER A 92 -1.89 -13.70 -1.88
C SER A 92 -2.18 -14.58 -0.66
N SER A 93 -1.15 -14.94 0.11
CA SER A 93 -1.28 -15.75 1.33
C SER A 93 -1.97 -15.03 2.49
N TYR A 94 -2.12 -13.70 2.43
CA TYR A 94 -2.76 -12.88 3.45
C TYR A 94 -4.16 -12.43 3.06
N ASN A 95 -4.59 -12.65 1.81
CA ASN A 95 -5.80 -12.04 1.23
C ASN A 95 -7.08 -12.27 2.03
N MET A 96 -7.27 -13.48 2.57
CA MET A 96 -8.44 -13.78 3.38
C MET A 96 -8.44 -12.99 4.69
N ARG A 97 -7.31 -13.00 5.41
CA ARG A 97 -7.12 -12.25 6.65
C ARG A 97 -7.26 -10.74 6.43
N LEU A 98 -6.66 -10.21 5.37
CA LEU A 98 -6.75 -8.78 5.05
C LEU A 98 -8.19 -8.37 4.76
N ARG A 99 -8.93 -9.14 3.97
CA ARG A 99 -10.36 -8.86 3.70
C ARG A 99 -11.19 -8.84 4.98
N GLU A 100 -10.99 -9.81 5.87
CA GLU A 100 -11.68 -9.86 7.16
C GLU A 100 -11.37 -8.65 8.04
N ILE A 101 -10.09 -8.27 8.16
CA ILE A 101 -9.64 -7.10 8.94
C ILE A 101 -10.32 -5.82 8.44
N PHE A 102 -10.29 -5.59 7.13
CA PHE A 102 -10.76 -4.33 6.54
C PHE A 102 -12.27 -4.30 6.29
N ALA A 103 -12.97 -5.45 6.31
CA ALA A 103 -14.43 -5.51 6.22
C ALA A 103 -15.11 -4.90 7.46
N GLN A 104 -14.49 -4.99 8.64
CA GLN A 104 -15.03 -4.47 9.90
C GLN A 104 -15.27 -2.94 9.89
N GLU A 105 -14.58 -2.21 9.01
CA GLU A 105 -14.77 -0.77 8.83
C GLU A 105 -16.03 -0.45 8.00
N GLN A 106 -16.44 -1.36 7.11
CA GLN A 106 -17.58 -1.16 6.22
C GLN A 106 -18.91 -1.43 6.92
N THR A 107 -18.94 -2.38 7.85
CA THR A 107 -20.14 -2.69 8.64
C THR A 107 -20.49 -1.60 9.66
N SER A 108 -19.49 -0.85 10.12
CA SER A 108 -19.70 0.25 11.08
C SER A 108 -20.11 1.58 10.42
N ALA A 109 -20.01 1.69 9.09
CA ALA A 109 -20.43 2.87 8.33
C ALA A 109 -21.86 2.73 7.73
N SER A 110 -22.42 1.51 7.69
CA SER A 110 -23.79 1.24 7.24
C SER A 110 -24.80 1.35 8.39
N GLY A 111 -24.75 2.46 9.11
CA GLY A 111 -25.74 2.88 10.11
C GLY A 111 -26.17 4.33 9.94
N SER A 112 -25.71 5.00 8.88
CA SER A 112 -26.23 6.31 8.48
C SER A 112 -27.42 6.07 7.56
N SER A 113 -28.60 6.03 8.17
CA SER A 113 -29.90 6.12 7.52
C SER A 113 -29.87 7.21 6.45
N CYS A 114 -29.83 6.81 5.18
CA CYS A 114 -30.25 7.68 4.09
C CYS A 114 -31.75 7.42 3.98
N GLU A 115 -32.54 8.23 4.70
CA GLU A 115 -33.97 8.29 4.46
C GLU A 115 -34.17 8.68 3.00
N HIS A 116 -34.55 7.69 2.21
CA HIS A 116 -35.03 7.81 0.87
C HIS A 116 -36.36 8.57 0.93
N LEU A 117 -36.27 9.91 0.93
CA LEU A 117 -37.40 10.76 0.62
C LEU A 117 -37.80 10.48 -0.82
N GLU A 118 -38.82 9.65 -0.99
CA GLU A 118 -39.57 9.56 -2.24
C GLU A 118 -40.03 10.97 -2.63
N GLN A 119 -39.46 11.48 -3.71
CA GLN A 119 -39.92 12.69 -4.38
C GLN A 119 -41.28 12.39 -5.02
N ASN A 120 -42.35 12.80 -4.35
CA ASN A 120 -43.64 13.05 -4.96
C ASN A 120 -43.53 14.31 -5.83
N ASP A 121 -43.39 14.09 -7.13
CA ASP A 121 -43.52 15.13 -8.15
C ASP A 121 -45.03 15.27 -8.49
N VAL A 122 -45.72 16.16 -7.79
CA VAL A 122 -47.03 16.67 -8.22
C VAL A 122 -46.95 18.19 -8.30
N SER A 123 -46.71 18.65 -9.51
CA SER A 123 -46.80 20.03 -9.93
C SER A 123 -48.27 20.48 -9.98
N SER A 124 -48.66 21.47 -9.18
CA SER A 124 -49.65 22.50 -9.57
C SER A 124 -49.77 23.66 -8.56
N SER A 125 -49.75 24.86 -9.13
CA SER A 125 -50.46 26.09 -8.73
C SER A 125 -50.05 26.87 -7.47
N ASP A 126 -49.35 27.98 -7.73
CA ASP A 126 -49.88 29.36 -7.67
C ASP A 126 -50.71 29.73 -6.43
N SER A 127 -50.17 30.63 -5.58
CA SER A 127 -50.90 31.78 -5.02
C SER A 127 -49.98 32.71 -4.22
N GLU A 128 -50.40 33.97 -4.21
CA GLU A 128 -49.74 35.21 -3.84
C GLU A 128 -49.45 35.42 -2.33
N ALA A 129 -48.63 36.44 -2.05
CA ALA A 129 -48.32 37.05 -0.74
C ALA A 129 -49.56 37.76 -0.10
N PRO A 130 -49.50 38.57 1.00
CA PRO A 130 -48.38 39.02 1.85
C PRO A 130 -48.71 39.14 3.38
N GLU A 131 -47.76 39.76 4.12
CA GLU A 131 -47.91 40.60 5.35
C GLU A 131 -47.71 40.04 6.78
N GLN A 132 -46.73 40.70 7.44
CA GLN A 132 -46.74 41.32 8.78
C GLN A 132 -47.20 40.53 10.01
N SER A 133 -46.29 40.39 10.99
CA SER A 133 -46.47 41.05 12.30
C SER A 133 -45.21 41.00 13.16
N GLU A 134 -45.07 42.07 13.92
CA GLU A 134 -43.99 42.45 14.82
C GLU A 134 -44.23 41.92 16.24
N ASP A 135 -43.19 42.06 17.07
CA ASP A 135 -43.24 42.44 18.50
C ASP A 135 -43.22 41.38 19.63
N GLY A 136 -42.41 41.73 20.65
CA GLY A 136 -42.39 41.21 22.04
C GLY A 136 -41.44 40.05 22.31
N GLY A 137 -40.36 40.12 23.12
CA GLY A 137 -40.01 41.05 24.19
C GLY A 137 -39.87 40.32 25.54
N ASN A 138 -38.71 40.47 26.19
CA ASN A 138 -38.33 40.07 27.57
C ASN A 138 -38.24 38.56 27.91
N GLY A 139 -37.23 38.06 28.60
CA GLY A 139 -36.22 38.70 29.46
C GLY A 139 -36.20 37.95 30.79
N GLN A 140 -35.09 37.29 31.13
CA GLN A 140 -34.72 37.14 32.55
C GLN A 140 -33.24 36.79 32.74
N GLU A 141 -32.62 37.69 33.48
CA GLU A 141 -31.28 37.67 34.06
C GLU A 141 -31.03 36.42 34.92
N ARG A 142 -29.79 35.92 34.90
CA ARG A 142 -29.09 35.54 36.12
C ARG A 142 -27.61 35.89 36.03
N ASP A 143 -27.24 36.83 36.90
CA ASP A 143 -25.88 37.16 37.31
C ASP A 143 -25.09 35.96 37.84
N GLY A 144 -23.78 36.00 37.64
CA GLY A 144 -22.81 35.04 38.19
C GLY A 144 -21.38 35.47 37.89
N ILE A 145 -20.96 36.54 38.56
CA ILE A 145 -19.67 37.23 38.46
C ILE A 145 -18.52 36.47 39.17
N HIS A 146 -17.31 36.79 38.71
CA HIS A 146 -15.95 36.58 39.28
C HIS A 146 -15.21 35.28 38.93
N ALA A 147 -13.90 35.27 38.72
CA ALA A 147 -12.93 36.07 37.94
C ALA A 147 -11.53 35.51 38.26
N HIS A 148 -10.57 35.83 37.38
CA HIS A 148 -9.11 35.75 37.56
C HIS A 148 -8.45 34.36 37.42
N SER A 149 -7.79 34.14 36.28
CA SER A 149 -6.37 33.77 36.33
C SER A 149 -5.65 34.32 35.11
N MET A 150 -4.76 35.28 35.37
CA MET A 150 -3.84 35.83 34.39
C MET A 150 -2.76 34.81 34.01
N GLY A 151 -2.28 34.94 32.78
CA GLY A 151 -1.16 34.17 32.25
C GLY A 151 -0.89 34.47 30.77
N GLU A 152 -0.63 35.74 30.44
CA GLU A 152 0.25 36.14 29.31
C GLU A 152 1.62 35.45 29.52
N SER A 153 2.41 35.04 28.53
CA SER A 153 2.91 35.66 27.30
C SER A 153 3.77 34.53 26.64
N SER A 154 4.13 34.42 25.36
CA SER A 154 4.45 35.38 24.32
C SER A 154 4.59 34.62 22.98
N GLN A 155 4.12 35.28 21.92
CA GLN A 155 4.76 35.54 20.62
C GLN A 155 5.63 34.48 19.91
N GLY A 156 5.33 34.35 18.62
CA GLY A 156 6.27 34.03 17.54
C GLY A 156 5.64 33.00 16.60
N GLY A 157 5.34 33.26 15.34
CA GLY A 157 5.72 34.33 14.41
C GLY A 157 5.50 33.73 13.02
N LEU A 158 4.83 34.48 12.16
CA LEU A 158 4.49 34.11 10.78
C LEU A 158 5.69 33.65 9.96
N SER A 159 5.48 32.68 9.08
CA SER A 159 6.05 32.70 7.72
C SER A 159 5.27 31.79 6.79
N THR A 160 4.35 32.41 6.05
CA THR A 160 3.88 31.95 4.75
C THR A 160 4.99 32.08 3.74
N THR A 161 5.31 31.02 3.00
CA THR A 161 6.02 31.16 1.71
C THR A 161 5.56 30.07 0.75
N LYS A 162 4.72 30.46 -0.20
CA LYS A 162 4.55 29.79 -1.50
C LYS A 162 5.83 30.02 -2.29
N MET A 163 6.36 29.03 -3.01
CA MET A 163 6.96 29.16 -4.35
C MET A 163 7.11 27.79 -5.03
N ALA A 164 6.60 27.73 -6.28
CA ALA A 164 7.17 27.16 -7.52
C ALA A 164 7.68 25.70 -7.51
N ASP A 165 7.13 24.77 -8.31
CA ASP A 165 7.26 24.62 -9.78
C ASP A 165 8.66 24.17 -10.26
N ARG A 166 8.65 23.19 -11.17
CA ARG A 166 9.73 22.58 -11.99
C ARG A 166 10.78 21.70 -11.30
N ALA A 167 10.76 20.40 -11.64
CA ALA A 167 11.54 19.87 -12.76
C ALA A 167 11.40 18.34 -12.90
N CYS A 168 10.93 17.89 -14.06
CA CYS A 168 11.05 16.52 -14.54
C CYS A 168 12.54 16.24 -14.83
N ILE A 169 13.15 15.30 -14.10
CA ILE A 169 14.53 14.88 -14.34
C ILE A 169 14.52 13.89 -15.51
N LYS A 170 14.84 14.42 -16.70
CA LYS A 170 15.18 13.69 -17.91
C LYS A 170 16.50 12.94 -17.67
N LEU A 171 16.45 11.61 -17.60
CA LEU A 171 17.65 10.76 -17.62
C LEU A 171 18.08 10.57 -19.08
N GLU A 172 19.09 11.33 -19.49
CA GLU A 172 19.87 11.08 -20.71
C GLU A 172 20.85 9.92 -20.47
N PRO A 173 21.03 9.00 -21.42
CA PRO A 173 22.06 7.96 -21.37
C PRO A 173 23.35 8.48 -22.02
N LEU A 174 24.35 8.81 -21.19
CA LEU A 174 25.75 8.91 -21.59
C LEU A 174 26.41 7.60 -21.12
N GLY A 175 26.99 6.76 -21.98
CA GLY A 175 27.96 7.16 -22.99
C GLY A 175 29.34 6.79 -22.46
N THR A 176 29.77 5.57 -22.81
CA THR A 176 31.14 5.16 -23.14
C THR A 176 32.29 5.62 -22.21
N ARG A 177 32.84 4.68 -21.45
CA ARG A 177 34.29 4.63 -21.23
C ARG A 177 34.82 3.20 -21.38
N GLN A 178 35.34 2.96 -22.57
CA GLN A 178 36.39 1.98 -22.83
C GLN A 178 37.61 2.33 -21.96
N ASN A 179 38.28 1.31 -21.45
CA ASN A 179 39.73 1.31 -21.40
C ASN A 179 40.24 -0.07 -21.86
N PRO A 180 41.28 -0.08 -22.70
CA PRO A 180 41.84 -1.28 -23.30
C PRO A 180 42.85 -1.93 -22.36
N ILE A 181 42.82 -3.25 -22.27
CA ILE A 181 43.98 -4.04 -21.86
C ILE A 181 44.19 -5.06 -22.98
N GLU A 182 45.08 -4.72 -23.90
CA GLU A 182 45.80 -5.70 -24.69
C GLU A 182 46.74 -6.45 -23.77
N LEU A 183 46.73 -7.77 -23.87
CA LEU A 183 47.92 -8.59 -23.72
C LEU A 183 47.66 -9.94 -24.39
N ASP A 184 48.39 -10.11 -25.48
CA ASP A 184 48.55 -11.31 -26.28
C ASP A 184 48.70 -12.59 -25.45
N ARG A 185 48.01 -13.64 -25.89
CA ARG A 185 48.60 -14.98 -25.91
C ARG A 185 47.86 -15.90 -26.86
N ASP A 186 48.58 -16.25 -27.92
CA ASP A 186 48.30 -17.33 -28.85
C ASP A 186 47.95 -18.63 -28.12
N ASN A 187 46.85 -19.28 -28.51
CA ASN A 187 46.82 -20.73 -28.62
C ASN A 187 45.65 -21.20 -29.51
N ASP A 188 45.97 -22.20 -30.32
CA ASP A 188 45.29 -22.70 -31.51
C ASP A 188 43.81 -23.14 -31.41
N GLU A 189 43.15 -22.95 -32.56
CA GLU A 189 42.15 -23.80 -33.21
C GLU A 189 41.27 -24.72 -32.32
N GLN A 190 39.99 -24.35 -32.19
CA GLN A 190 38.90 -25.31 -32.40
C GLN A 190 37.68 -24.65 -33.06
N ALA A 191 37.53 -25.01 -34.33
CA ALA A 191 36.30 -25.29 -35.08
C ALA A 191 34.97 -24.63 -34.65
N GLU A 192 34.40 -23.97 -35.65
CA GLU A 192 33.05 -23.42 -35.75
C GLU A 192 31.94 -24.34 -35.24
N ASN A 193 31.06 -23.79 -34.38
CA ASN A 193 29.63 -24.05 -34.48
C ASN A 193 28.81 -22.88 -33.86
N PRO A 194 28.38 -21.88 -34.65
CA PRO A 194 27.53 -20.80 -34.15
C PRO A 194 26.06 -21.22 -34.16
N GLN A 195 25.71 -22.23 -33.35
CA GLN A 195 24.32 -22.65 -33.22
C GLN A 195 23.59 -21.79 -32.18
N MET A 196 23.06 -20.67 -32.67
CA MET A 196 21.90 -19.92 -32.14
C MET A 196 21.74 -19.93 -30.62
N ARG A 197 22.44 -19.02 -29.93
CA ARG A 197 21.89 -18.40 -28.72
C ARG A 197 20.66 -17.57 -29.12
N ARG A 198 19.51 -18.23 -29.34
CA ARG A 198 18.20 -17.57 -29.33
C ARG A 198 18.00 -17.04 -27.90
N GLN A 199 18.34 -15.78 -27.70
CA GLN A 199 17.85 -15.02 -26.57
C GLN A 199 16.32 -15.05 -26.66
N ARG A 200 15.66 -15.88 -25.84
CA ARG A 200 14.21 -15.84 -25.72
C ARG A 200 13.86 -14.46 -25.21
N ALA A 201 13.17 -13.68 -26.05
CA ALA A 201 12.56 -12.44 -25.63
C ALA A 201 11.65 -12.74 -24.43
N PRO A 202 11.65 -11.89 -23.39
CA PRO A 202 10.67 -12.02 -22.32
C PRO A 202 9.26 -11.99 -22.93
N PRO A 203 8.32 -12.81 -22.42
CA PRO A 203 6.98 -12.92 -23.01
C PRO A 203 6.36 -11.53 -23.06
N SER A 204 6.16 -11.05 -24.28
CA SER A 204 5.93 -9.62 -24.57
C SER A 204 4.46 -9.25 -24.45
N SER A 205 3.58 -10.23 -24.32
CA SER A 205 2.13 -10.00 -24.31
C SER A 205 1.43 -10.70 -23.13
N PRO A 206 0.40 -10.07 -22.55
CA PRO A 206 -0.46 -10.71 -21.54
C PRO A 206 -1.06 -12.05 -22.00
N SER A 207 -1.34 -12.20 -23.30
CA SER A 207 -1.87 -13.43 -23.90
C SER A 207 -0.85 -14.57 -23.89
N GLU A 208 0.43 -14.27 -24.10
CA GLU A 208 1.52 -15.25 -24.04
C GLU A 208 1.75 -15.73 -22.59
N VAL A 209 1.67 -14.82 -21.62
CA VAL A 209 1.76 -15.17 -20.19
C VAL A 209 0.59 -16.06 -19.78
N ALA A 210 -0.63 -15.78 -20.26
CA ALA A 210 -1.81 -16.60 -20.00
C ALA A 210 -1.66 -18.01 -20.61
N LEU A 211 -1.15 -18.11 -21.84
CA LEU A 211 -0.88 -19.39 -22.49
C LEU A 211 0.16 -20.22 -21.72
N ILE A 212 1.27 -19.60 -21.31
CA ILE A 212 2.31 -20.26 -20.50
C ILE A 212 1.73 -20.75 -19.17
N ALA A 213 0.91 -19.92 -18.50
CA ALA A 213 0.27 -20.30 -17.24
C ALA A 213 -0.70 -21.48 -17.40
N SER A 214 -1.46 -21.54 -18.49
CA SER A 214 -2.33 -22.66 -18.82
C SER A 214 -1.55 -23.95 -19.06
N ILE A 215 -0.46 -23.89 -19.84
CA ILE A 215 0.41 -25.05 -20.08
C ILE A 215 1.01 -25.58 -18.77
N LEU A 216 1.50 -24.70 -17.90
CA LEU A 216 2.08 -25.10 -16.62
C LEU A 216 1.04 -25.73 -15.67
N SER A 217 -0.19 -25.20 -15.66
CA SER A 217 -1.28 -25.72 -14.84
C SER A 217 -1.70 -27.12 -15.30
N GLU A 218 -1.80 -27.34 -16.61
CA GLU A 218 -2.14 -28.65 -17.19
C GLU A 218 -1.06 -29.69 -16.89
N ARG A 219 0.23 -29.32 -17.03
CA ARG A 219 1.35 -30.21 -16.68
C ARG A 219 1.33 -30.61 -15.21
N TYR A 220 0.97 -29.69 -14.31
CA TYR A 220 0.80 -30.01 -12.90
C TYR A 220 -0.33 -31.03 -12.67
N ASN A 221 -1.48 -30.83 -13.34
CA ASN A 221 -2.62 -31.76 -13.24
C ASN A 221 -2.26 -33.18 -13.72
N LEU A 222 -1.59 -33.30 -14.87
CA LEU A 222 -1.16 -34.60 -15.40
C LEU A 222 -0.17 -35.31 -14.46
N LYS A 223 0.72 -34.54 -13.82
CA LYS A 223 1.64 -35.09 -12.82
C LYS A 223 0.92 -35.61 -11.57
N GLU A 224 -0.09 -34.89 -11.08
CA GLU A 224 -0.95 -35.35 -9.97
C GLU A 224 -1.71 -36.64 -10.32
N ARG A 225 -2.06 -36.81 -11.59
CA ARG A 225 -2.70 -38.04 -12.11
C ARG A 225 -1.72 -39.20 -12.37
N GLY A 226 -0.44 -39.02 -12.07
CA GLY A 226 0.58 -40.06 -12.22
C GLY A 226 1.07 -40.28 -13.66
N VAL A 227 0.80 -39.35 -14.58
CA VAL A 227 1.30 -39.45 -15.95
C VAL A 227 2.82 -39.30 -15.95
N PRO A 228 3.58 -40.20 -16.62
CA PRO A 228 5.04 -40.11 -16.68
C PRO A 228 5.51 -38.79 -17.31
N GLN A 229 6.58 -38.22 -16.74
CA GLN A 229 7.13 -36.93 -17.18
C GLN A 229 7.49 -36.91 -18.68
N ALA A 230 8.00 -38.04 -19.21
CA ALA A 230 8.32 -38.19 -20.63
C ALA A 230 7.09 -38.07 -21.55
N GLU A 231 5.92 -38.50 -21.08
CA GLU A 231 4.67 -38.38 -21.83
C GLU A 231 4.13 -36.94 -21.77
N ILE A 232 4.22 -36.30 -20.59
CA ILE A 232 3.89 -34.88 -20.43
C ILE A 232 4.76 -34.00 -21.34
N ASP A 233 6.06 -34.27 -21.43
CA ASP A 233 6.99 -33.50 -22.27
C ASP A 233 6.74 -33.69 -23.77
N LYS A 234 6.24 -34.85 -24.17
CA LYS A 234 5.87 -35.16 -25.55
C LYS A 234 4.64 -34.37 -26.00
N TYR A 235 3.62 -34.23 -25.15
CA TYR A 235 2.33 -33.62 -25.51
C TYR A 235 2.21 -32.13 -25.14
N LEU A 236 2.98 -31.67 -24.15
CA LEU A 236 2.97 -30.28 -23.68
C LEU A 236 4.41 -29.73 -23.61
N PRO A 237 5.08 -29.55 -24.77
CA PRO A 237 6.41 -28.97 -24.79
C PRO A 237 6.36 -27.53 -24.29
N LEU A 238 7.32 -27.14 -23.46
CA LEU A 238 7.42 -25.77 -22.99
C LEU A 238 7.89 -24.87 -24.15
N PRO A 239 7.18 -23.76 -24.44
CA PRO A 239 7.54 -22.82 -25.50
C PRO A 239 8.89 -22.17 -25.21
#